data_AF-A0A1H9VNR4-F1
#
_entry.id   AF-A0A1H9VNR4-F1
#
_cell.length_a   1.000
_cell.length_b   1.000
_cell.length_c   1.000
_cell.angle_alpha   90.00
_cell.angle_beta   90.00
_cell.angle_gamma   90.00
#
_symmetry.space_group_name_H-M   'P 1'
#
loop_
_entity.id
_entity.type
_entity.pdbx_description
1 polymer ?
#
loop_
_entity_poly.entity_id
_entity_poly.type
_entity_poly.pdbx_seq_one_letter_code
_entity_poly.pdbx_strand_id
1 'polypeptide(L)'
;MNAAHADLTDDTAAEASIAVAAVKVTAAQAAVEMASALFEVSGTRSALNSLNLHRHWRDARTHTLHDPTRWKIRHIGRYVLNGTHSPRHGLL
;
A
#
# COMPACT_ATOMS: atom_id res chain seq x y z
N MET A 1 5.11 -14.20 5.07
CA MET A 1 3.66 -14.45 5.25
C MET A 1 3.36 -15.89 5.65
N ASN A 2 3.92 -16.91 4.98
CA ASN A 2 3.65 -18.32 5.32
C ASN A 2 4.19 -18.75 6.70
N ALA A 3 5.27 -18.16 7.19
CA ALA A 3 5.87 -18.51 8.49
C ALA A 3 4.95 -18.18 9.69
N ALA A 4 4.28 -17.02 9.69
CA ALA A 4 3.41 -16.59 10.80
C ALA A 4 2.14 -17.46 10.98
N HIS A 5 1.69 -18.13 9.92
CA HIS A 5 0.57 -19.08 10.00
C HIS A 5 0.98 -20.44 10.55
N ALA A 6 2.25 -20.83 10.39
CA ALA A 6 2.78 -22.10 10.85
C ALA A 6 3.31 -22.05 12.30
N ASP A 7 3.84 -20.89 12.71
CA ASP A 7 4.34 -20.63 14.07
C ASP A 7 4.10 -19.17 14.46
N LEU A 8 3.01 -18.91 15.18
CA LEU A 8 2.59 -17.57 15.54
C LEU A 8 3.33 -17.10 16.80
N THR A 9 4.37 -16.29 16.61
CA THR A 9 5.15 -15.65 17.66
C THR A 9 5.12 -14.14 17.48
N ASP A 10 5.61 -13.39 18.47
CA ASP A 10 5.76 -11.94 18.38
C ASP A 10 6.64 -11.53 17.19
N ASP A 11 7.69 -12.30 16.93
CA ASP A 11 8.64 -12.06 15.85
C ASP A 11 8.03 -12.33 14.48
N THR A 12 7.37 -13.49 14.31
CA THR A 12 6.77 -13.84 13.01
C THR A 12 5.56 -12.95 12.69
N ALA A 13 4.81 -12.52 13.72
CA ALA A 13 3.74 -11.54 13.57
C ALA A 13 4.27 -10.14 13.21
N ALA A 14 5.39 -9.71 13.80
CA ALA A 14 6.04 -8.45 13.46
C ALA A 14 6.56 -8.48 12.02
N GLU A 15 7.24 -9.54 11.61
CA GLU A 15 7.73 -9.71 10.23
C GLU A 15 6.58 -9.65 9.21
N ALA A 16 5.49 -10.38 9.46
CA ALA A 16 4.30 -10.35 8.61
C ALA A 16 3.67 -8.95 8.54
N SER A 17 3.59 -8.25 9.68
CA SER A 17 3.04 -6.89 9.76
C SER A 17 3.85 -5.89 8.93
N ILE A 18 5.18 -5.98 8.99
CA ILE A 18 6.08 -5.13 8.20
C ILE A 18 5.98 -5.46 6.70
N ALA A 19 5.89 -6.74 6.34
CA ALA A 19 5.69 -7.15 4.96
C ALA A 19 4.36 -6.59 4.38
N VAL A 20 3.26 -6.68 5.14
CA VAL A 20 1.97 -6.10 4.74
C VAL A 20 2.04 -4.57 4.64
N ALA A 21 2.73 -3.92 5.58
CA ALA A 21 2.93 -2.47 5.53
C ALA A 21 3.70 -2.05 4.26
N ALA A 22 4.77 -2.77 3.92
CA ALA A 22 5.57 -2.51 2.72
C ALA A 22 4.73 -2.69 1.44
N VAL A 23 4.01 -3.81 1.31
CA VAL A 23 3.10 -4.06 0.19
C VAL A 23 2.05 -2.96 0.08
N LYS A 24 1.45 -2.54 1.19
CA LYS A 24 0.43 -1.48 1.18
C LYS A 24 0.99 -0.14 0.72
N VAL A 25 2.20 0.24 1.15
CA VAL A 25 2.87 1.46 0.70
C VAL A 25 3.08 1.43 -0.81
N THR A 26 3.71 0.37 -1.31
CA THR A 26 4.05 0.25 -2.74
C THR A 26 2.81 0.12 -3.61
N ALA A 27 1.82 -0.68 -3.21
CA ALA A 27 0.58 -0.86 -3.96
C ALA A 27 -0.24 0.43 -4.03
N ALA A 28 -0.30 1.21 -2.95
CA ALA A 28 -0.99 2.49 -2.94
C ALA A 28 -0.37 3.50 -3.92
N GLN A 29 0.96 3.59 -3.95
CA GLN A 29 1.69 4.45 -4.89
C GLN A 29 1.46 3.99 -6.33
N ALA A 30 1.71 2.71 -6.61
CA ALA A 30 1.54 2.13 -7.93
C ALA A 30 0.10 2.29 -8.46
N ALA A 31 -0.92 2.10 -7.63
CA ALA A 31 -2.32 2.23 -8.05
C ALA A 31 -2.64 3.65 -8.53
N VAL A 32 -2.19 4.68 -7.81
CA VAL A 32 -2.42 6.08 -8.19
C VAL A 32 -1.62 6.44 -9.44
N GLU A 33 -0.33 6.05 -9.47
CA GLU A 33 0.57 6.35 -10.60
C GLU A 33 0.12 5.68 -11.89
N MET A 34 -0.19 4.38 -11.86
CA MET A 34 -0.62 3.65 -13.06
C MET A 34 -1.97 4.12 -13.57
N ALA A 35 -2.90 4.48 -12.68
CA ALA A 35 -4.20 5.02 -13.09
C ALA A 35 -4.08 6.39 -13.79
N SER A 36 -3.03 7.16 -13.49
CA SER A 36 -2.68 8.38 -14.24
C SER A 36 -1.93 8.06 -15.53
N ALA A 37 -0.88 7.24 -15.47
CA ALA A 37 -0.03 6.90 -16.61
C ALA A 37 -0.80 6.20 -17.75
N LEU A 38 -1.92 5.54 -17.43
CA LEU A 38 -2.83 4.94 -18.41
C LEU A 38 -3.20 5.91 -19.55
N PHE A 39 -3.41 7.20 -19.25
CA PHE A 39 -3.81 8.19 -20.26
C PHE A 39 -2.65 8.60 -21.18
N GLU A 40 -1.42 8.61 -20.65
CA GLU A 40 -0.21 8.96 -21.41
C GLU A 40 0.06 7.91 -22.49
N VAL A 41 -0.07 6.63 -22.15
CA VAL A 41 0.20 5.52 -23.08
C VAL A 41 -0.96 5.22 -24.04
N SER A 42 -2.19 5.60 -23.68
CA SER A 42 -3.40 5.26 -24.45
C SER A 42 -3.85 6.39 -25.39
N GLY A 43 -3.28 7.59 -25.26
CA GLY A 43 -3.59 8.76 -26.09
C GLY A 43 -4.93 9.42 -25.77
N THR A 44 -5.23 10.54 -26.45
CA THR A 44 -6.34 11.45 -26.09
C THR A 44 -7.72 10.79 -26.05
N ARG A 45 -7.98 9.79 -26.90
CA ARG A 45 -9.26 9.06 -26.92
C ARG A 45 -9.56 8.30 -25.62
N SER A 46 -8.54 7.97 -24.83
CA SER A 46 -8.73 7.32 -23.53
C SER A 46 -9.43 8.22 -22.50
N ALA A 47 -9.41 9.55 -22.70
CA ALA A 47 -10.08 10.52 -21.84
C ALA A 47 -11.60 10.65 -22.08
N LEU A 48 -12.16 9.89 -23.03
CA LEU A 48 -13.60 9.91 -23.29
C LEU A 48 -14.38 9.49 -22.05
N ASN A 49 -15.40 10.28 -21.70
CA ASN A 49 -16.24 10.00 -20.54
C ASN A 49 -16.94 8.62 -20.65
N SER A 50 -17.29 8.20 -21.86
CA SER A 50 -17.90 6.89 -22.13
C SER A 50 -17.02 5.70 -21.75
N LEU A 51 -15.69 5.85 -21.73
CA LEU A 51 -14.75 4.81 -21.29
C LEU A 51 -14.61 4.76 -19.77
N ASN A 52 -14.93 5.85 -19.08
CA ASN A 52 -14.91 5.96 -17.62
C ASN A 52 -13.57 5.51 -16.96
N LEU A 53 -12.44 5.64 -17.67
CA LEU A 53 -11.14 5.16 -17.17
C LEU A 53 -10.64 5.97 -15.96
N HIS A 54 -11.07 7.23 -15.85
CA HIS A 54 -10.73 8.13 -14.75
C HIS A 54 -11.27 7.66 -13.38
N ARG A 55 -12.23 6.73 -13.37
CA ARG A 55 -12.71 6.09 -12.13
C ARG A 55 -11.59 5.41 -11.36
N HIS A 56 -10.63 4.78 -12.05
CA HIS A 56 -9.55 4.03 -11.41
C HIS A 56 -8.66 4.94 -10.56
N TRP A 57 -8.36 6.15 -11.05
CA TRP A 57 -7.60 7.13 -10.29
C TRP A 57 -8.42 7.65 -9.11
N ARG A 58 -9.72 7.96 -9.30
CA ARG A 58 -10.60 8.45 -8.24
C ARG A 58 -10.72 7.43 -7.11
N ASP A 59 -11.00 6.17 -7.44
CA ASP A 59 -11.16 5.09 -6.47
C ASP A 59 -9.86 4.83 -5.72
N ALA A 60 -8.73 4.72 -6.44
CA ALA A 60 -7.42 4.56 -5.83
C ALA A 60 -7.08 5.75 -4.91
N ARG A 61 -7.33 6.98 -5.36
CA ARG A 61 -7.02 8.18 -4.58
C ARG A 61 -7.88 8.26 -3.32
N THR A 62 -9.17 7.93 -3.41
CA THR A 62 -10.07 7.91 -2.25
C THR A 62 -9.67 6.82 -1.26
N HIS A 63 -9.47 5.59 -1.74
CA HIS A 63 -9.17 4.46 -0.86
C HIS A 63 -7.82 4.58 -0.16
N THR A 64 -6.79 5.06 -0.88
CA THR A 64 -5.44 5.19 -0.31
C THR A 64 -5.31 6.29 0.76
N LEU A 65 -6.29 7.21 0.86
CA LEU A 65 -6.29 8.25 1.89
C LEU A 65 -6.76 7.75 3.26
N HIS A 66 -7.43 6.60 3.34
CA HIS A 66 -7.91 6.04 4.62
C HIS A 66 -6.75 5.81 5.60
N ASP A 67 -5.62 5.30 5.09
CA ASP A 67 -4.46 4.94 5.91
C ASP A 67 -3.23 5.74 5.49
N PRO A 68 -2.80 6.72 6.29
CA PRO A 68 -1.67 7.58 5.95
C PRO A 68 -0.35 6.80 5.83
N THR A 69 0.10 6.59 4.59
CA THR A 69 1.31 5.85 4.19
C THR A 69 2.58 6.26 4.92
N ARG A 70 2.69 7.54 5.30
CA ARG A 70 3.84 8.07 6.06
C ARG A 70 4.11 7.32 7.38
N TRP A 71 3.05 6.85 8.05
CA TRP A 71 3.19 6.14 9.32
C TRP A 71 3.69 4.71 9.11
N LYS A 72 3.21 4.03 8.06
CA LYS A 72 3.73 2.73 7.60
C LYS A 72 5.23 2.81 7.33
N ILE A 73 5.67 3.81 6.58
CA ILE A 73 7.09 4.01 6.26
C ILE A 73 7.91 4.20 7.54
N ARG A 74 7.42 5.00 8.50
CA ARG A 74 8.08 5.17 9.80
C ARG A 74 8.19 3.85 10.58
N HIS A 75 7.13 3.04 10.58
CA HIS A 75 7.11 1.74 11.26
C HIS A 75 8.06 0.72 10.61
N ILE A 76 8.07 0.65 9.28
CA ILE A 76 9.02 -0.17 8.52
C ILE A 76 10.46 0.25 8.85
N GLY A 77 10.76 1.56 8.76
CA GLY A 77 12.11 2.05 9.05
C GLY A 77 12.57 1.74 10.47
N ARG A 78 11.70 1.92 11.47
CA ARG A 78 12.03 1.60 12.86
C ARG A 78 12.28 0.10 13.07
N TYR A 79 11.52 -0.77 12.43
CA TYR A 79 11.74 -2.22 12.51
C TYR A 79 13.05 -2.61 11.83
N VAL A 80 13.30 -2.14 10.60
CA VAL A 80 14.49 -2.48 9.83
C VAL A 80 15.78 -1.97 10.50
N LEU A 81 15.75 -0.77 11.08
CA LEU A 81 16.93 -0.15 11.68
C LEU A 81 17.19 -0.61 13.13
N ASN A 82 16.13 -0.79 13.93
CA ASN A 82 16.25 -0.96 15.38
C ASN A 82 15.62 -2.25 15.92
N GLY A 83 15.06 -3.11 15.07
CA GLY A 83 14.33 -4.32 15.49
C GLY A 83 13.06 -4.04 16.29
N THR A 84 12.58 -2.79 16.35
CA THR A 84 11.42 -2.46 17.21
C THR A 84 10.12 -2.94 16.58
N HIS A 85 9.39 -3.80 17.30
CA HIS A 85 8.08 -4.26 16.87
C HIS A 85 7.08 -3.09 16.81
N SER A 86 6.22 -3.11 15.81
CA SER A 86 5.12 -2.14 15.74
C SER A 86 4.07 -2.45 16.81
N PRO A 87 3.38 -1.45 17.38
CA PRO A 87 2.26 -1.69 18.29
C PRO A 87 1.22 -2.59 17.62
N ARG A 88 0.69 -3.57 18.36
CA ARG A 88 -0.27 -4.59 17.88
C ARG A 88 -1.66 -4.06 17.48
N HIS A 89 -1.87 -2.76 17.47
CA HIS A 89 -3.17 -2.16 17.17
C HIS A 89 -3.26 -1.86 15.68
N GLY A 90 -4.43 -2.08 15.07
CA GLY A 90 -4.70 -2.09 13.62
C GLY A 90 -4.43 -0.79 12.84
N LEU A 91 -3.74 0.17 13.44
CA LEU A 91 -3.19 1.36 12.82
C LEU A 91 -1.71 1.13 12.48
N LEU A 92 -1.46 0.21 11.54
CA LEU A 92 -0.25 0.29 10.71
C LEU A 92 -0.52 1.29 9.60
#